data_AF-A0A232FLF4-F1
#
_entry.id   AF-A0A232FLF4-F1
#
_cell.length_a   1.000
_cell.length_b   1.000
_cell.length_c   1.000
_cell.angle_alpha   90.00
_cell.angle_beta   90.00
_cell.angle_gamma   90.00
#
_symmetry.space_group_name_H-M   'P 1'
#
loop_
_entity.id
_entity.type
_entity.pdbx_description
1 polymer ?
#
loop_
_entity_poly.entity_id
_entity_poly.type
_entity_poly.pdbx_seq_one_letter_code
_entity_poly.pdbx_strand_id
1 'polypeptide(L)'
;MLDSILPKSSRMIGRTQLIKHGIDVGQTDKTEVLSRVAKNSGEDVPTSRRVTCCGEEDKHRAKTENTVNINEQRILINMEFDDEDEDVPSSITILLKAHEFLGRHGWCCINEGQLLIFIMKLLIPQFRSPLYLAIKEKLREPLEQIKHYDEHVKSHAKLTWEACELLFEFYRPEILPSFESKRVDSINADVAHLFKQMCKLVPQDSNPNQILDELNAYLVGKRPDFPCIRNRLHNSQIGYIYYLIADYYFKAVPHQSWKKAITYYKFDLCLHPNELNSWAGLAMSTSTLMETWLNNFQPNINEERYLKEAKIAQRSYEQAINLAPSHLTIWTEFGNFLYTVHSFCSRLLKQESDSLSMERFRTIESHKEEMLEEAEKCFTSANRIYTACQGIDEPQDERWLYHYMLAKISEKKNHEPLIFLSHYSKIEESEIQGIGKLSVQPLLPQGDFTANFTGL
;
A
#
# COMPACT_ATOMS: atom_id res chain seq x y z
N MET A 1 30.02 0.06 -24.98
CA MET A 1 30.25 1.50 -24.77
C MET A 1 28.92 2.21 -24.51
N LEU A 2 28.13 1.68 -23.55
CA LEU A 2 26.81 2.18 -23.12
C LEU A 2 26.63 2.06 -21.59
N ASP A 3 27.65 1.61 -20.85
CA ASP A 3 27.57 1.35 -19.39
C ASP A 3 28.03 2.52 -18.51
N SER A 4 28.30 3.71 -19.08
CA SER A 4 29.02 4.79 -18.37
C SER A 4 28.24 6.09 -18.16
N ILE A 5 26.91 6.11 -18.30
CA ILE A 5 26.11 7.33 -18.09
C ILE A 5 24.90 7.01 -17.19
N LEU A 6 25.12 6.90 -15.88
CA LEU A 6 24.07 6.99 -14.86
C LEU A 6 24.56 7.87 -13.71
N PRO A 7 23.91 9.01 -13.40
CA PRO A 7 24.30 9.85 -12.28
C PRO A 7 23.87 9.24 -10.94
N LYS A 8 24.78 9.28 -9.96
CA LYS A 8 24.55 8.92 -8.56
C LYS A 8 24.09 10.16 -7.78
N SER A 9 22.83 10.21 -7.32
CA SER A 9 22.35 11.03 -6.18
C SER A 9 20.88 10.65 -5.91
N SER A 10 20.54 9.79 -4.95
CA SER A 10 20.34 10.01 -3.50
C SER A 10 18.85 9.98 -3.09
N ARG A 11 18.48 8.84 -2.50
CA ARG A 11 17.56 8.65 -1.36
C ARG A 11 16.08 9.03 -1.54
N MET A 12 15.32 8.11 -2.14
CA MET A 12 14.09 7.51 -1.59
C MET A 12 13.50 6.50 -2.59
N ILE A 13 14.29 5.50 -2.99
CA ILE A 13 13.77 4.30 -3.69
C ILE A 13 14.53 3.11 -3.09
N GLY A 14 14.00 2.59 -1.99
CA GLY A 14 14.47 1.34 -1.42
C GLY A 14 13.75 0.17 -2.08
N ARG A 15 13.93 -0.06 -3.38
CA ARG A 15 13.64 -1.33 -4.08
C ARG A 15 13.93 -1.29 -5.58
N THR A 16 15.20 -1.27 -5.93
CA THR A 16 15.67 -1.95 -7.15
C THR A 16 17.13 -2.33 -6.92
N GLN A 17 17.36 -3.47 -6.26
CA GLN A 17 18.68 -4.09 -6.24
C GLN A 17 18.56 -5.49 -6.85
N LEU A 18 19.27 -5.62 -7.97
CA LEU A 18 19.89 -6.83 -8.53
C LEU A 18 18.98 -7.82 -9.29
N ILE A 19 18.74 -7.52 -10.57
CA ILE A 19 18.83 -8.56 -11.61
C ILE A 19 20.19 -8.39 -12.29
N LYS A 20 21.19 -9.10 -11.79
CA LYS A 20 22.52 -9.23 -12.41
C LYS A 20 22.83 -10.73 -12.57
N HIS A 21 23.06 -11.13 -13.82
CA HIS A 21 23.55 -12.43 -14.35
C HIS A 21 22.48 -13.53 -14.57
N GLY A 22 22.51 -14.31 -15.66
CA GLY A 22 23.56 -14.52 -16.65
C GLY A 22 23.02 -14.65 -18.08
N ILE A 23 23.69 -13.96 -19.01
CA ILE A 23 23.62 -14.24 -20.43
C ILE A 23 24.73 -15.25 -20.69
N ASP A 24 24.36 -16.52 -20.87
CA ASP A 24 25.24 -17.49 -21.51
C ASP A 24 25.01 -17.36 -23.01
N VAL A 25 25.98 -16.73 -23.69
CA VAL A 25 25.96 -16.57 -25.16
C VAL A 25 26.45 -17.89 -25.75
N GLY A 26 25.52 -18.82 -25.93
CA GLY A 26 25.72 -19.98 -26.79
C GLY A 26 25.68 -19.57 -28.26
N GLN A 27 26.84 -19.53 -28.90
CA GLN A 27 26.99 -19.53 -30.36
C GLN A 27 26.13 -20.63 -30.98
N THR A 28 25.35 -20.31 -32.01
CA THR A 28 25.09 -21.22 -33.14
C THR A 28 24.56 -20.46 -34.36
N ASP A 29 24.81 -21.07 -35.51
CA ASP A 29 25.06 -20.49 -36.82
C ASP A 29 23.92 -19.77 -37.54
N LYS A 30 24.37 -18.85 -38.42
CA LYS A 30 23.61 -18.29 -39.54
C LYS A 30 23.48 -19.31 -40.66
N THR A 31 22.27 -19.55 -41.17
CA THR A 31 21.90 -19.77 -42.61
C THR A 31 20.41 -20.15 -42.63
N GLU A 32 19.51 -19.28 -43.11
CA GLU A 32 19.08 -19.09 -44.50
C GLU A 32 17.70 -19.76 -44.75
N VAL A 33 16.77 -18.96 -45.29
CA VAL A 33 15.82 -19.26 -46.39
C VAL A 33 14.43 -18.64 -46.14
N LEU A 34 14.11 -17.73 -47.07
CA LEU A 34 12.84 -17.03 -47.28
C LEU A 34 11.74 -17.94 -47.87
N SER A 35 10.50 -17.47 -47.65
CA SER A 35 9.30 -17.60 -48.50
C SER A 35 8.36 -18.80 -48.31
N ARG A 36 7.09 -18.50 -47.97
CA ARG A 36 5.92 -18.65 -48.87
C ARG A 36 4.63 -18.09 -48.26
N VAL A 37 3.79 -17.55 -49.13
CA VAL A 37 2.52 -16.84 -48.90
C VAL A 37 1.33 -17.72 -49.31
N ALA A 38 0.18 -17.54 -48.63
CA ALA A 38 -1.21 -17.88 -49.01
C ALA A 38 -1.60 -19.39 -49.05
N LYS A 39 -2.82 -19.87 -48.72
CA LYS A 39 -4.19 -19.29 -48.66
C LYS A 39 -5.18 -20.30 -48.00
N ASN A 40 -6.34 -19.80 -47.52
CA ASN A 40 -7.65 -20.47 -47.22
C ASN A 40 -7.71 -21.44 -46.02
N SER A 41 -8.77 -21.59 -45.20
CA SER A 41 -10.22 -21.25 -45.16
C SER A 41 -10.68 -21.50 -43.70
N GLY A 42 -11.58 -20.73 -43.06
CA GLY A 42 -13.04 -20.76 -43.21
C GLY A 42 -13.72 -21.57 -42.08
N GLU A 43 -14.58 -20.90 -41.28
CA GLU A 43 -15.61 -21.41 -40.32
C GLU A 43 -15.10 -22.03 -38.99
N ASP A 44 -15.69 -21.87 -37.80
CA ASP A 44 -16.76 -21.03 -37.24
C ASP A 44 -16.62 -21.06 -35.70
N VAL A 45 -16.88 -19.94 -35.02
CA VAL A 45 -16.77 -19.78 -33.56
C VAL A 45 -18.14 -19.37 -32.97
N PRO A 46 -18.65 -19.98 -31.89
CA PRO A 46 -19.81 -19.46 -31.18
C PRO A 46 -19.40 -18.48 -30.06
N THR A 47 -19.67 -17.20 -30.34
CA THR A 47 -20.26 -16.17 -29.45
C THR A 47 -19.78 -16.04 -28.00
N SER A 48 -18.80 -15.14 -27.84
CA SER A 48 -18.46 -14.42 -26.61
C SER A 48 -19.56 -13.43 -26.19
N ARG A 49 -19.88 -13.40 -24.88
CA ARG A 49 -20.55 -12.27 -24.22
C ARG A 49 -19.60 -11.07 -24.25
N ARG A 50 -19.83 -10.16 -25.20
CA ARG A 50 -19.26 -8.80 -25.23
C ARG A 50 -19.58 -8.08 -23.92
N VAL A 51 -18.54 -7.76 -23.16
CA VAL A 51 -18.55 -6.58 -22.29
C VAL A 51 -18.14 -5.42 -23.17
N THR A 52 -19.07 -4.53 -23.44
CA THR A 52 -18.87 -3.31 -24.25
C THR A 52 -18.00 -2.32 -23.47
N CYS A 53 -16.94 -1.83 -24.12
CA CYS A 53 -16.14 -0.69 -23.69
C CYS A 53 -17.00 0.57 -23.55
N CYS A 54 -17.15 1.09 -22.33
CA CYS A 54 -17.64 2.45 -22.07
C CYS A 54 -16.47 3.42 -22.15
N GLY A 55 -16.19 3.96 -23.34
CA GLY A 55 -15.08 4.89 -23.60
C GLY A 55 -15.35 6.36 -23.23
N GLU A 56 -16.54 6.69 -22.70
CA GLU A 56 -16.96 8.09 -22.49
C GLU A 56 -17.39 8.41 -21.05
N GLU A 57 -17.63 7.40 -20.20
CA GLU A 57 -18.07 7.59 -18.81
C GLU A 57 -16.91 7.94 -17.85
N ASP A 58 -15.68 7.52 -18.16
CA ASP A 58 -14.49 7.73 -17.31
C ASP A 58 -14.05 9.20 -17.25
N LYS A 59 -14.39 10.00 -18.27
CA LYS A 59 -13.99 11.42 -18.35
C LYS A 59 -14.86 12.32 -17.46
N HIS A 60 -16.07 11.88 -17.14
CA HIS A 60 -16.98 12.58 -16.24
C HIS A 60 -16.80 12.15 -14.78
N ARG A 61 -16.45 10.89 -14.52
CA ARG A 61 -16.22 10.37 -13.15
C ARG A 61 -14.94 10.93 -12.50
N ALA A 62 -13.86 11.05 -13.27
CA ALA A 62 -12.59 11.66 -12.79
C ALA A 62 -12.72 13.15 -12.40
N LYS A 63 -13.79 13.84 -12.84
CA LYS A 63 -14.07 15.23 -12.48
C LYS A 63 -14.97 15.37 -11.25
N THR A 64 -15.71 14.34 -10.87
CA THR A 64 -16.67 14.43 -9.75
C THR A 64 -16.09 13.99 -8.41
N GLU A 65 -15.01 13.21 -8.42
CA GLU A 65 -14.40 12.68 -7.19
C GLU A 65 -13.42 13.66 -6.50
N ASN A 66 -13.06 14.79 -7.13
CA ASN A 66 -12.07 15.74 -6.60
C ASN A 66 -12.57 17.18 -6.37
N THR A 67 -13.88 17.43 -6.31
CA THR A 67 -14.42 18.80 -6.10
C THR A 67 -15.46 18.94 -4.99
N VAL A 68 -15.60 17.93 -4.13
CA VAL A 68 -16.42 18.05 -2.91
C VAL A 68 -15.56 17.65 -1.71
N ASN A 69 -14.75 18.59 -1.19
CA ASN A 69 -14.53 18.76 0.27
C ASN A 69 -13.54 19.85 0.70
N ILE A 70 -12.95 20.67 -0.18
CA ILE A 70 -11.91 21.61 0.27
C ILE A 70 -12.50 22.98 0.71
N ASN A 71 -13.69 23.34 0.23
CA ASN A 71 -14.27 24.66 0.52
C ASN A 71 -15.33 24.71 1.63
N GLU A 72 -15.96 23.58 2.02
CA GLU A 72 -16.89 23.57 3.16
C GLU A 72 -16.14 23.57 4.51
N GLN A 73 -14.93 23.01 4.58
CA GLN A 73 -14.09 23.07 5.78
C GLN A 73 -13.48 24.45 6.04
N ARG A 74 -13.41 25.33 5.02
CA ARG A 74 -12.84 26.68 5.16
C ARG A 74 -13.83 27.72 5.70
N ILE A 75 -15.12 27.45 5.67
CA ILE A 75 -16.15 28.43 6.10
C ILE A 75 -16.43 28.35 7.61
N LEU A 76 -16.02 27.28 8.30
CA LEU A 76 -16.19 27.14 9.76
C LEU A 76 -15.03 27.71 10.59
N ILE A 77 -13.97 28.24 9.97
CA ILE A 77 -12.75 28.68 10.67
C ILE A 77 -12.79 30.18 11.05
N ASN A 78 -13.80 30.95 10.60
CA ASN A 78 -13.90 32.39 10.90
C ASN A 78 -14.98 32.73 11.95
N MET A 79 -15.01 32.01 13.07
CA MET A 79 -15.54 32.58 14.31
C MET A 79 -14.33 33.00 15.13
N GLU A 80 -14.12 34.31 15.28
CA GLU A 80 -13.18 34.89 16.23
C GLU A 80 -13.57 34.38 17.63
N PHE A 81 -12.82 33.39 18.12
CA PHE A 81 -12.87 33.00 19.53
C PHE A 81 -11.86 33.89 20.25
N ASP A 82 -12.34 34.69 21.19
CA ASP A 82 -11.50 35.47 22.10
C ASP A 82 -10.50 34.55 22.79
N ASP A 83 -9.20 34.83 22.58
CA ASP A 83 -8.04 34.13 23.17
C ASP A 83 -7.84 34.47 24.67
N GLU A 84 -8.91 34.69 25.43
CA GLU A 84 -8.84 34.99 26.86
C GLU A 84 -9.21 33.76 27.71
N ASP A 85 -8.18 33.02 28.12
CA ASP A 85 -8.12 32.21 29.34
C ASP A 85 -9.33 31.31 29.67
N GLU A 86 -9.70 30.39 28.77
CA GLU A 86 -10.44 29.22 29.21
C GLU A 86 -9.51 28.29 30.03
N ASP A 87 -9.65 28.34 31.35
CA ASP A 87 -9.01 27.40 32.26
C ASP A 87 -9.70 26.04 32.27
N VAL A 88 -8.91 24.97 32.46
CA VAL A 88 -9.43 23.60 32.61
C VAL A 88 -10.46 23.60 33.74
N PRO A 89 -11.72 23.18 33.50
CA PRO A 89 -12.75 23.14 34.52
C PRO A 89 -12.25 22.46 35.80
N SER A 90 -12.54 23.04 36.96
CA SER A 90 -12.08 22.53 38.26
C SER A 90 -12.46 21.06 38.48
N SER A 91 -13.60 20.63 37.94
CA SER A 91 -14.05 19.24 37.95
C SER A 91 -13.09 18.29 37.23
N ILE A 92 -12.52 18.69 36.10
CA ILE A 92 -11.51 17.93 35.36
C ILE A 92 -10.17 17.98 36.10
N THR A 93 -9.78 19.15 36.60
CA THR A 93 -8.51 19.33 37.33
C THR A 93 -8.42 18.41 38.56
N ILE A 94 -9.52 18.22 39.30
CA ILE A 94 -9.58 17.28 40.44
C ILE A 94 -9.34 15.84 39.97
N LEU A 95 -9.98 15.44 38.87
CA LEU A 95 -9.83 14.09 38.32
C LEU A 95 -8.41 13.80 37.84
N LEU A 96 -7.77 14.78 37.20
CA LEU A 96 -6.38 14.66 36.75
C LEU A 96 -5.41 14.56 37.94
N LYS A 97 -5.58 15.39 38.98
CA LYS A 97 -4.78 15.29 40.21
C LYS A 97 -4.99 13.95 40.93
N ALA A 98 -6.22 13.44 40.95
CA ALA A 98 -6.51 12.13 41.49
C ALA A 98 -5.79 11.03 40.68
N HIS A 99 -5.82 11.10 39.34
CA HIS A 99 -5.10 10.17 38.49
C HIS A 99 -3.58 10.24 38.69
N GLU A 100 -3.01 11.45 38.77
CA GLU A 100 -1.58 11.63 39.01
C GLU A 100 -1.14 10.99 40.34
N PHE A 101 -1.89 11.23 41.42
CA PHE A 101 -1.58 10.69 42.74
C PHE A 101 -1.72 9.16 42.80
N LEU A 102 -2.83 8.64 42.27
CA LEU A 102 -3.14 7.21 42.30
C LEU A 102 -2.31 6.41 41.27
N GLY A 103 -1.99 7.02 40.13
CA GLY A 103 -1.22 6.43 39.04
C GLY A 103 0.20 6.08 39.46
N ARG A 104 0.85 6.93 40.28
CA ARG A 104 2.18 6.66 40.87
C ARG A 104 2.25 5.34 41.65
N HIS A 105 1.12 4.89 42.20
CA HIS A 105 1.01 3.68 42.99
C HIS A 105 0.28 2.54 42.25
N GLY A 106 -0.07 2.73 40.97
CA GLY A 106 -0.90 1.79 40.20
C GLY A 106 -2.34 1.67 40.70
N TRP A 107 -2.78 2.54 41.61
CA TRP A 107 -4.10 2.47 42.26
C TRP A 107 -5.23 3.01 41.40
N CYS A 108 -4.91 3.77 40.34
CA CYS A 108 -5.89 4.17 39.33
C CYS A 108 -6.53 2.95 38.62
N CYS A 109 -5.90 1.78 38.73
CA CYS A 109 -6.34 0.50 38.19
C CYS A 109 -7.14 -0.36 39.19
N ILE A 110 -7.31 0.07 40.45
CA ILE A 110 -8.14 -0.66 41.43
C ILE A 110 -9.60 -0.73 40.94
N ASN A 111 -10.31 -1.80 41.31
CA ASN A 111 -11.68 -2.09 40.87
C ASN A 111 -11.82 -2.07 39.35
N GLU A 112 -10.98 -2.85 38.66
CA GLU A 112 -10.96 -2.95 37.19
C GLU A 112 -10.73 -1.61 36.48
N GLY A 113 -10.10 -0.66 37.16
CA GLY A 113 -9.80 0.67 36.63
C GLY A 113 -11.02 1.53 36.39
N GLN A 114 -12.14 1.33 37.12
CA GLN A 114 -13.36 2.12 36.95
C GLN A 114 -13.13 3.64 36.99
N LEU A 115 -12.29 4.12 37.91
CA LEU A 115 -11.95 5.55 37.99
C LEU A 115 -11.21 6.00 36.72
N LEU A 116 -10.23 5.23 36.27
CA LEU A 116 -9.46 5.53 35.07
C LEU A 116 -10.33 5.50 33.81
N ILE A 117 -11.20 4.51 33.67
CA ILE A 117 -12.19 4.42 32.59
C ILE A 117 -13.13 5.63 32.63
N PHE A 118 -13.60 6.05 33.81
CA PHE A 118 -14.44 7.23 33.97
C PHE A 118 -13.73 8.50 33.49
N ILE A 119 -12.47 8.69 33.91
CA ILE A 119 -11.64 9.83 33.49
C ILE A 119 -11.45 9.82 31.97
N MET A 120 -11.14 8.66 31.38
CA MET A 120 -10.98 8.49 29.94
C MET A 120 -12.27 8.79 29.16
N LYS A 121 -13.42 8.28 29.62
CA LYS A 121 -14.73 8.56 29.01
C LYS A 121 -15.06 10.05 29.01
N LEU A 122 -14.63 10.78 30.03
CA LEU A 122 -14.85 12.22 30.11
C LEU A 122 -13.90 12.99 29.17
N LEU A 123 -12.61 12.63 29.17
CA LEU A 123 -11.57 13.43 28.49
C LEU A 123 -11.41 13.14 27.00
N ILE A 124 -11.51 11.87 26.58
CA ILE A 124 -11.24 11.48 25.18
C ILE A 124 -12.21 12.15 24.20
N PRO A 125 -13.53 12.20 24.45
CA PRO A 125 -14.47 12.89 23.56
C PRO A 125 -14.20 14.40 23.49
N GLN A 126 -13.79 15.01 24.61
CA GLN A 126 -13.50 16.45 24.66
C GLN A 126 -12.29 16.81 23.79
N PHE A 127 -11.25 15.96 23.76
CA PHE A 127 -10.04 16.19 22.96
C PHE A 127 -10.27 16.13 21.43
N ARG A 128 -11.25 15.35 20.99
CA ARG A 128 -11.66 15.22 19.58
C ARG A 128 -12.58 16.35 19.12
N SER A 129 -13.14 17.12 20.06
CA SER A 129 -14.02 18.24 19.75
C SER A 129 -13.20 19.50 19.43
N PRO A 130 -13.47 20.19 18.30
CA PRO A 130 -12.84 21.47 17.97
C PRO A 130 -13.07 22.55 19.05
N LEU A 131 -14.13 22.40 19.86
CA LEU A 131 -14.51 23.34 20.92
C LEU A 131 -13.49 23.40 22.06
N TYR A 132 -12.59 22.42 22.18
CA TYR A 132 -11.62 22.35 23.27
C TYR A 132 -10.17 22.63 22.81
N LEU A 133 -9.97 23.21 21.62
CA LEU A 133 -8.63 23.49 21.07
C LEU A 133 -7.77 24.34 22.03
N ALA A 134 -8.34 25.35 22.68
CA ALA A 134 -7.64 26.21 23.64
C ALA A 134 -7.18 25.48 24.91
N ILE A 135 -7.95 24.47 25.35
CA ILE A 135 -7.69 23.68 26.55
C ILE A 135 -6.86 22.41 26.21
N LYS A 136 -6.77 22.05 24.92
CA LYS A 136 -6.11 20.84 24.39
C LYS A 136 -4.64 20.76 24.80
N GLU A 137 -3.93 21.89 24.74
CA GLU A 137 -2.53 21.95 25.16
C GLU A 137 -2.38 21.78 26.68
N LYS A 138 -3.26 22.39 27.48
CA LYS A 138 -3.28 22.25 28.96
C LYS A 138 -3.61 20.81 29.40
N LEU A 139 -4.35 20.05 28.60
CA LEU A 139 -4.73 18.66 28.87
C LEU A 139 -3.77 17.62 28.24
N ARG A 140 -2.75 18.05 27.49
CA ARG A 140 -1.81 17.16 26.80
C ARG A 140 -0.96 16.34 27.78
N GLU A 141 -0.32 16.99 28.75
CA GLU A 141 0.56 16.32 29.73
C GLU A 141 -0.19 15.32 30.63
N PRO A 142 -1.35 15.65 31.24
CA PRO A 142 -2.07 14.70 32.09
C PRO A 142 -2.61 13.51 31.29
N LEU A 143 -2.94 13.73 30.02
CA LEU A 143 -3.39 12.68 29.12
C LEU A 143 -2.23 11.81 28.63
N GLU A 144 -1.03 12.36 28.51
CA GLU A 144 0.20 11.58 28.33
C GLU A 144 0.50 10.65 29.50
N GLN A 145 0.19 11.04 30.74
CA GLN A 145 0.26 10.11 31.87
C GLN A 145 -0.76 8.98 31.73
N ILE A 146 -1.98 9.29 31.26
CA ILE A 146 -2.97 8.28 30.90
C ILE A 146 -2.47 7.42 29.71
N LYS A 147 -1.60 7.95 28.82
CA LYS A 147 -0.95 7.17 27.74
C LYS A 147 0.00 6.09 28.25
N HIS A 148 0.42 6.13 29.51
CA HIS A 148 1.18 5.02 30.10
C HIS A 148 0.25 3.96 30.72
N TYR A 149 -1.01 3.87 30.26
CA TYR A 149 -1.98 2.85 30.68
C TYR A 149 -1.38 1.43 30.68
N ASP A 150 -0.60 1.06 29.65
CA ASP A 150 0.06 -0.26 29.59
C ASP A 150 1.04 -0.50 30.75
N GLU A 151 1.71 0.54 31.26
CA GLU A 151 2.58 0.44 32.43
C GLU A 151 1.77 0.26 33.71
N HIS A 152 0.64 0.97 33.84
CA HIS A 152 -0.26 0.84 34.99
C HIS A 152 -0.98 -0.53 35.02
N VAL A 153 -1.42 -1.04 33.86
CA VAL A 153 -2.09 -2.35 33.72
C VAL A 153 -1.19 -3.50 34.13
N LYS A 154 0.11 -3.44 33.82
CA LYS A 154 1.09 -4.46 34.22
C LYS A 154 1.15 -4.66 35.73
N SER A 155 0.72 -3.66 36.52
CA SER A 155 0.78 -3.72 37.97
C SER A 155 -0.46 -4.35 38.62
N HIS A 156 -1.70 -3.98 38.26
CA HIS A 156 -2.86 -4.31 39.12
C HIS A 156 -4.25 -4.49 38.44
N ALA A 157 -4.40 -4.45 37.10
CA ALA A 157 -5.74 -4.62 36.46
C ALA A 157 -5.77 -5.47 35.19
N LYS A 158 -6.93 -6.08 34.93
CA LYS A 158 -7.28 -6.71 33.66
C LYS A 158 -7.88 -5.65 32.73
N LEU A 159 -7.28 -5.42 31.57
CA LEU A 159 -7.83 -4.55 30.53
C LEU A 159 -9.19 -5.10 30.07
N THR A 160 -10.23 -4.27 30.11
CA THR A 160 -11.59 -4.61 29.65
C THR A 160 -11.80 -4.17 28.19
N TRP A 161 -12.76 -4.78 27.48
CA TRP A 161 -13.06 -4.38 26.09
C TRP A 161 -13.51 -2.92 25.97
N GLU A 162 -14.28 -2.43 26.95
CA GLU A 162 -14.71 -1.03 26.99
C GLU A 162 -13.52 -0.06 27.12
N ALA A 163 -12.51 -0.42 27.92
CA ALA A 163 -11.28 0.34 28.01
C ALA A 163 -10.50 0.30 26.68
N CYS A 164 -10.49 -0.84 25.96
CA CYS A 164 -9.88 -0.95 24.64
C CYS A 164 -10.50 0.04 23.63
N GLU A 165 -11.82 0.19 23.60
CA GLU A 165 -12.50 1.12 22.68
C GLU A 165 -12.06 2.57 22.91
N LEU A 166 -11.94 2.97 24.18
CA LEU A 166 -11.47 4.30 24.56
C LEU A 166 -9.99 4.49 24.21
N LEU A 167 -9.13 3.53 24.52
CA LEU A 167 -7.70 3.59 24.17
C LEU A 167 -7.51 3.65 22.66
N PHE A 168 -8.26 2.85 21.89
CA PHE A 168 -8.19 2.89 20.44
C PHE A 168 -8.55 4.27 19.92
N GLU A 169 -9.68 4.82 20.39
CA GLU A 169 -10.10 6.16 20.01
C GLU A 169 -9.01 7.19 20.35
N PHE A 170 -8.34 7.03 21.48
CA PHE A 170 -7.28 7.93 21.89
C PHE A 170 -6.01 7.87 21.02
N TYR A 171 -5.50 6.68 20.70
CA TYR A 171 -4.22 6.52 19.97
C TYR A 171 -4.33 6.47 18.45
N ARG A 172 -5.52 6.25 17.90
CA ARG A 172 -5.66 6.21 16.44
C ARG A 172 -5.30 7.58 15.84
N PRO A 173 -4.53 7.62 14.73
CA PRO A 173 -4.30 8.84 13.97
C PRO A 173 -5.62 9.50 13.55
N GLU A 174 -5.62 10.83 13.42
CA GLU A 174 -6.79 11.58 12.91
C GLU A 174 -7.11 11.20 11.46
N ILE A 175 -6.07 11.04 10.65
CA ILE A 175 -6.14 10.55 9.27
C ILE A 175 -5.49 9.17 9.24
N LEU A 176 -6.22 8.15 8.78
CA LEU A 176 -5.64 6.82 8.60
C LEU A 176 -4.50 6.89 7.57
N PRO A 177 -3.33 6.30 7.88
CA PRO A 177 -2.21 6.31 6.94
C PRO A 177 -2.62 5.59 5.66
N SER A 178 -2.27 6.10 4.48
CA SER A 178 -2.37 5.37 3.20
C SER A 178 -1.22 4.37 3.05
N PHE A 179 -1.33 3.36 2.20
CA PHE A 179 -0.20 2.48 1.85
C PHE A 179 1.01 3.24 1.26
N GLU A 180 0.77 4.43 0.67
CA GLU A 180 1.81 5.32 0.13
C GLU A 180 2.31 6.37 1.14
N SER A 181 1.62 6.53 2.27
CA SER A 181 2.02 7.50 3.28
C SER A 181 3.35 7.15 3.92
N LYS A 182 4.01 8.16 4.51
CA LYS A 182 5.34 8.00 5.07
C LYS A 182 5.25 7.19 6.36
N ARG A 183 6.38 6.60 6.76
CA ARG A 183 6.48 5.87 8.03
C ARG A 183 6.06 6.71 9.25
N VAL A 184 6.32 8.01 9.22
CA VAL A 184 5.99 8.94 10.32
C VAL A 184 4.49 9.10 10.55
N ASP A 185 3.67 8.75 9.55
CA ASP A 185 2.21 8.82 9.60
C ASP A 185 1.59 7.55 10.22
N SER A 186 2.40 6.51 10.42
CA SER A 186 1.99 5.24 11.03
C SER A 186 2.11 5.27 12.56
N ILE A 187 1.44 4.33 13.24
CA ILE A 187 1.56 4.18 14.70
C ILE A 187 2.98 3.79 15.12
N ASN A 188 3.38 4.15 16.34
CA ASN A 188 4.69 3.77 16.87
C ASN A 188 4.69 2.33 17.45
N ALA A 189 5.86 1.86 17.90
CA ALA A 189 6.02 0.49 18.40
C ALA A 189 5.21 0.21 19.67
N ASP A 190 5.08 1.18 20.57
CA ASP A 190 4.38 1.03 21.85
C ASP A 190 2.87 0.93 21.62
N VAL A 191 2.32 1.79 20.75
CA VAL A 191 0.90 1.74 20.34
C VAL A 191 0.60 0.43 19.61
N ALA A 192 1.49 -0.02 18.72
CA ALA A 192 1.34 -1.31 18.04
C ALA A 192 1.35 -2.48 19.04
N HIS A 193 2.17 -2.41 20.10
CA HIS A 193 2.16 -3.41 21.16
C HIS A 193 0.84 -3.41 21.93
N LEU A 194 0.37 -2.24 22.36
CA LEU A 194 -0.89 -2.05 23.06
C LEU A 194 -2.06 -2.61 22.23
N PHE A 195 -2.16 -2.21 20.96
CA PHE A 195 -3.22 -2.67 20.06
C PHE A 195 -3.24 -4.19 19.90
N LYS A 196 -2.07 -4.83 19.87
CA LYS A 196 -2.00 -6.30 19.85
C LYS A 196 -2.48 -6.95 21.15
N GLN A 197 -2.29 -6.31 22.31
CA GLN A 197 -2.89 -6.80 23.56
C GLN A 197 -4.40 -6.64 23.52
N MET A 198 -4.90 -5.52 23.00
CA MET A 198 -6.34 -5.26 22.83
C MET A 198 -6.99 -6.29 21.90
N CYS A 199 -6.32 -6.71 20.82
CA CYS A 199 -6.81 -7.77 19.94
C CYS A 199 -7.09 -9.11 20.65
N LYS A 200 -6.44 -9.40 21.80
CA LYS A 200 -6.70 -10.61 22.58
C LYS A 200 -8.02 -10.57 23.36
N LEU A 201 -8.60 -9.39 23.50
CA LEU A 201 -9.83 -9.13 24.25
C LEU A 201 -11.05 -8.95 23.34
N VAL A 202 -10.87 -9.08 22.02
CA VAL A 202 -11.94 -8.99 21.03
C VAL A 202 -12.98 -10.08 21.33
N PRO A 203 -14.27 -9.74 21.43
CA PRO A 203 -15.34 -10.72 21.61
C PRO A 203 -15.28 -11.82 20.56
N GLN A 204 -15.53 -13.07 20.96
CA GLN A 204 -15.37 -14.22 20.05
C GLN A 204 -16.20 -14.07 18.77
N ASP A 205 -17.46 -13.63 18.88
CA ASP A 205 -18.39 -13.47 17.75
C ASP A 205 -17.94 -12.47 16.68
N SER A 206 -17.05 -11.54 17.03
CA SER A 206 -16.50 -10.54 16.12
C SER A 206 -15.04 -10.79 15.75
N ASN A 207 -14.48 -11.95 16.15
CA ASN A 207 -13.08 -12.28 15.92
C ASN A 207 -12.84 -12.67 14.44
N PRO A 208 -11.98 -11.94 13.70
CA PRO A 208 -11.68 -12.24 12.29
C PRO A 208 -11.13 -13.64 12.03
N ASN A 209 -10.55 -14.30 13.04
CA ASN A 209 -10.04 -15.67 12.90
C ASN A 209 -11.13 -16.67 12.50
N GLN A 210 -12.39 -16.43 12.85
CA GLN A 210 -13.48 -17.37 12.55
C GLN A 210 -13.69 -17.58 11.04
N ILE A 211 -13.44 -16.54 10.24
CA ILE A 211 -13.67 -16.57 8.79
C ILE A 211 -12.36 -16.54 7.98
N LEU A 212 -11.21 -16.59 8.65
CA LEU A 212 -9.90 -16.46 8.00
C LEU A 212 -9.66 -17.59 6.99
N ASP A 213 -10.11 -18.81 7.29
CA ASP A 213 -9.98 -19.95 6.37
C ASP A 213 -10.87 -19.78 5.12
N GLU A 214 -12.09 -19.26 5.29
CA GLU A 214 -12.96 -18.92 4.16
C GLU A 214 -12.35 -17.80 3.31
N LEU A 215 -11.72 -16.79 3.94
CA LEU A 215 -11.06 -15.70 3.24
C LEU A 215 -9.86 -16.23 2.46
N ASN A 216 -9.04 -17.08 3.08
CA ASN A 216 -7.93 -17.73 2.39
C ASN A 216 -8.42 -18.58 1.21
N ALA A 217 -9.55 -19.27 1.34
CA ALA A 217 -10.15 -20.03 0.23
C ALA A 217 -10.62 -19.12 -0.91
N TYR A 218 -11.21 -17.95 -0.60
CA TYR A 218 -11.56 -16.92 -1.57
C TYR A 218 -10.32 -16.37 -2.31
N LEU A 219 -9.28 -15.99 -1.55
CA LEU A 219 -8.05 -15.41 -2.08
C LEU A 219 -7.32 -16.35 -3.05
N VAL A 220 -7.32 -17.66 -2.79
CA VAL A 220 -6.71 -18.66 -3.70
C VAL A 220 -7.66 -19.13 -4.81
N GLY A 221 -8.89 -18.61 -4.86
CA GLY A 221 -9.88 -18.94 -5.89
C GLY A 221 -10.61 -20.28 -5.70
N LYS A 222 -10.56 -20.87 -4.50
CA LYS A 222 -11.34 -22.07 -4.15
C LYS A 222 -12.79 -21.76 -3.79
N ARG A 223 -13.11 -20.49 -3.52
CA ARG A 223 -14.45 -20.00 -3.20
C ARG A 223 -14.75 -18.78 -4.08
N PRO A 224 -15.97 -18.67 -4.65
CA PRO A 224 -16.34 -17.53 -5.49
C PRO A 224 -16.70 -16.29 -4.67
N ASP A 225 -17.39 -16.46 -3.55
CA ASP A 225 -17.96 -15.35 -2.77
C ASP A 225 -17.04 -14.90 -1.65
N PHE A 226 -16.94 -13.59 -1.46
CA PHE A 226 -16.23 -13.00 -0.32
C PHE A 226 -16.91 -13.36 1.01
N PRO A 227 -16.18 -13.84 2.03
CA PRO A 227 -16.75 -14.17 3.33
C PRO A 227 -17.00 -12.91 4.17
N CYS A 228 -18.12 -12.87 4.89
CA CYS A 228 -18.48 -11.74 5.74
C CYS A 228 -18.71 -12.19 7.19
N ILE A 229 -18.15 -11.45 8.15
CA ILE A 229 -18.49 -11.61 9.57
C ILE A 229 -19.95 -11.19 9.77
N ARG A 230 -20.74 -12.08 10.38
CA ARG A 230 -22.17 -11.84 10.63
C ARG A 230 -22.41 -10.84 11.77
N ASN A 231 -21.58 -10.89 12.82
CA ASN A 231 -21.69 -10.04 14.00
C ASN A 231 -20.56 -8.99 14.00
N ARG A 232 -20.83 -7.84 13.35
CA ARG A 232 -19.90 -6.71 13.34
C ARG A 232 -19.78 -6.08 14.73
N LEU A 233 -18.61 -5.56 15.05
CA LEU A 233 -18.38 -4.81 16.28
C LEU A 233 -19.34 -3.60 16.35
N HIS A 234 -19.92 -3.35 17.52
CA HIS A 234 -20.88 -2.27 17.75
C HIS A 234 -20.27 -0.88 17.48
N ASN A 235 -18.98 -0.70 17.78
CA ASN A 235 -18.21 0.47 17.38
C ASN A 235 -17.41 0.15 16.11
N SER A 236 -17.73 0.82 15.00
CA SER A 236 -17.08 0.56 13.70
C SER A 236 -15.62 0.99 13.67
N GLN A 237 -15.21 1.96 14.48
CA GLN A 237 -13.88 2.56 14.37
C GLN A 237 -12.78 1.64 14.90
N ILE A 238 -13.00 0.97 16.04
CA ILE A 238 -12.02 0.02 16.60
C ILE A 238 -11.72 -1.16 15.66
N GLY A 239 -12.59 -1.42 14.68
CA GLY A 239 -12.31 -2.41 13.63
C GLY A 239 -10.97 -2.15 12.92
N TYR A 240 -10.59 -0.88 12.72
CA TYR A 240 -9.36 -0.49 12.03
C TYR A 240 -8.08 -0.74 12.86
N ILE A 241 -8.20 -1.34 14.05
CA ILE A 241 -7.06 -1.80 14.85
C ILE A 241 -6.17 -2.76 14.06
N TYR A 242 -6.76 -3.66 13.27
CA TYR A 242 -6.00 -4.60 12.47
C TYR A 242 -5.26 -3.91 11.33
N TYR A 243 -5.90 -2.94 10.66
CA TYR A 243 -5.26 -2.11 9.65
C TYR A 243 -4.03 -1.37 10.20
N LEU A 244 -4.17 -0.67 11.33
CA LEU A 244 -3.07 0.11 11.91
C LEU A 244 -1.89 -0.77 12.35
N ILE A 245 -2.16 -1.96 12.89
CA ILE A 245 -1.09 -2.94 13.18
C ILE A 245 -0.44 -3.46 11.89
N ALA A 246 -1.21 -3.69 10.83
CA ALA A 246 -0.70 -4.13 9.54
C ALA A 246 0.22 -3.08 8.91
N ASP A 247 -0.24 -1.83 8.86
CA ASP A 247 0.51 -0.68 8.34
C ASP A 247 1.83 -0.47 9.11
N TYR A 248 1.79 -0.60 10.43
CA TYR A 248 3.01 -0.59 11.24
C TYR A 248 4.01 -1.66 10.79
N TYR A 249 3.59 -2.92 10.65
CA TYR A 249 4.49 -4.00 10.21
C TYR A 249 4.94 -3.85 8.75
N PHE A 250 4.15 -3.19 7.92
CA PHE A 250 4.47 -2.87 6.54
C PHE A 250 5.59 -1.80 6.46
N LYS A 251 5.51 -0.75 7.29
CA LYS A 251 6.43 0.41 7.21
C LYS A 251 7.61 0.39 8.20
N ALA A 252 7.54 -0.37 9.28
CA ALA A 252 8.53 -0.29 10.36
C ALA A 252 9.86 -0.98 10.03
N VAL A 253 10.79 -0.30 9.34
CA VAL A 253 12.10 -0.84 8.91
C VAL A 253 12.87 -1.70 9.96
N PRO A 254 12.96 -1.37 11.26
CA PRO A 254 13.64 -2.25 12.24
C PRO A 254 12.80 -3.47 12.69
N HIS A 255 11.48 -3.45 12.48
CA HIS A 255 10.53 -4.48 12.92
C HIS A 255 9.69 -5.04 11.76
N GLN A 256 10.13 -4.78 10.52
CA GLN A 256 9.36 -5.03 9.32
C GLN A 256 9.13 -6.52 9.17
N SER A 257 7.88 -6.90 9.01
CA SER A 257 7.52 -8.31 8.94
C SER A 257 6.36 -8.49 8.00
N TRP A 258 6.67 -8.84 6.75
CA TRP A 258 5.68 -9.08 5.70
C TRP A 258 4.64 -10.11 6.13
N LYS A 259 5.07 -11.21 6.75
CA LYS A 259 4.17 -12.26 7.26
C LYS A 259 3.14 -11.71 8.27
N LYS A 260 3.58 -10.83 9.17
CA LYS A 260 2.68 -10.20 10.15
C LYS A 260 1.76 -9.21 9.44
N ALA A 261 2.30 -8.33 8.59
CA ALA A 261 1.50 -7.39 7.80
C ALA A 261 0.39 -8.11 7.02
N ILE A 262 0.73 -9.16 6.26
CA ILE A 262 -0.22 -10.01 5.52
C ILE A 262 -1.32 -10.55 6.44
N THR A 263 -0.95 -11.05 7.62
CA THR A 263 -1.92 -11.62 8.57
C THR A 263 -2.89 -10.55 9.07
N TYR A 264 -2.38 -9.38 9.45
CA TYR A 264 -3.20 -8.28 9.96
C TYR A 264 -4.04 -7.61 8.87
N TYR A 265 -3.55 -7.49 7.63
CA TYR A 265 -4.37 -7.03 6.51
C TYR A 265 -5.53 -7.99 6.22
N LYS A 266 -5.30 -9.32 6.28
CA LYS A 266 -6.40 -10.29 6.16
C LYS A 266 -7.44 -10.11 7.26
N PHE A 267 -7.03 -9.89 8.50
CA PHE A 267 -7.96 -9.62 9.60
C PHE A 267 -8.76 -8.34 9.39
N ASP A 268 -8.12 -7.29 8.86
CA ASP A 268 -8.83 -6.06 8.53
C ASP A 268 -9.85 -6.28 7.42
N LEU A 269 -9.50 -6.99 6.34
CA LEU A 269 -10.42 -7.28 5.24
C LEU A 269 -11.64 -8.13 5.66
N CYS A 270 -11.50 -8.96 6.69
CA CYS A 270 -12.64 -9.67 7.28
C CYS A 270 -13.71 -8.70 7.85
N LEU A 271 -13.29 -7.51 8.28
CA LEU A 271 -14.16 -6.47 8.87
C LEU A 271 -14.52 -5.39 7.83
N HIS A 272 -13.57 -5.05 6.95
CA HIS A 272 -13.66 -4.00 5.94
C HIS A 272 -13.36 -4.53 4.53
N PRO A 273 -14.29 -5.26 3.88
CA PRO A 273 -14.04 -5.90 2.59
C PRO A 273 -13.73 -4.93 1.43
N ASN A 274 -14.12 -3.66 1.56
CA ASN A 274 -13.99 -2.63 0.51
C ASN A 274 -12.86 -1.62 0.83
N GLU A 275 -11.98 -1.91 1.80
CA GLU A 275 -10.90 -1.01 2.18
C GLU A 275 -9.73 -1.12 1.20
N LEU A 276 -9.53 -0.07 0.38
CA LEU A 276 -8.48 -0.03 -0.65
C LEU A 276 -7.08 -0.27 -0.05
N ASN A 277 -6.76 0.41 1.05
CA ASN A 277 -5.43 0.35 1.63
C ASN A 277 -5.07 -1.04 2.15
N SER A 278 -6.07 -1.79 2.64
CA SER A 278 -5.89 -3.16 3.11
C SER A 278 -5.66 -4.13 1.96
N TRP A 279 -6.34 -3.95 0.83
CA TRP A 279 -6.10 -4.73 -0.38
C TRP A 279 -4.73 -4.45 -1.00
N ALA A 280 -4.38 -3.16 -1.16
CA ALA A 280 -3.08 -2.75 -1.68
C ALA A 280 -1.95 -3.23 -0.76
N GLY A 281 -2.09 -3.02 0.56
CA GLY A 281 -1.13 -3.48 1.56
C GLY A 281 -0.95 -5.00 1.57
N LEU A 282 -2.05 -5.77 1.47
CA LEU A 282 -1.98 -7.24 1.35
C LEU A 282 -1.25 -7.66 0.07
N ALA A 283 -1.57 -7.06 -1.07
CA ALA A 283 -0.95 -7.36 -2.36
C ALA A 283 0.57 -7.08 -2.34
N MET A 284 0.96 -5.87 -1.95
CA MET A 284 2.34 -5.42 -1.92
C MET A 284 3.18 -6.20 -0.89
N SER A 285 2.64 -6.47 0.30
CA SER A 285 3.34 -7.26 1.32
C SER A 285 3.55 -8.71 0.90
N THR A 286 2.56 -9.31 0.20
CA THR A 286 2.66 -10.67 -0.34
C THR A 286 3.67 -10.73 -1.49
N SER A 287 3.56 -9.81 -2.46
CA SER A 287 4.50 -9.68 -3.59
C SER A 287 5.95 -9.53 -3.11
N THR A 288 6.18 -8.59 -2.20
CA THR A 288 7.49 -8.37 -1.58
C THR A 288 8.02 -9.62 -0.89
N LEU A 289 7.18 -10.29 -0.10
CA LEU A 289 7.59 -11.51 0.60
C LEU A 289 8.05 -12.58 -0.38
N MET A 290 7.35 -12.73 -1.51
CA MET A 290 7.74 -13.65 -2.58
C MET A 290 9.06 -13.25 -3.23
N GLU A 291 9.30 -11.97 -3.51
CA GLU A 291 10.59 -11.48 -4.00
C GLU A 291 11.73 -11.81 -3.03
N THR A 292 11.51 -11.67 -1.72
CA THR A 292 12.54 -12.05 -0.73
C THR A 292 12.84 -13.55 -0.76
N TRP A 293 11.90 -14.41 -1.16
CA TRP A 293 12.18 -15.84 -1.34
C TRP A 293 13.07 -16.10 -2.54
N LEU A 294 12.84 -15.38 -3.65
CA LEU A 294 13.65 -15.46 -4.85
C LEU A 294 15.08 -14.93 -4.63
N ASN A 295 15.21 -13.78 -3.95
CA ASN A 295 16.49 -13.09 -3.77
C ASN A 295 17.40 -13.76 -2.73
N ASN A 296 16.83 -14.42 -1.71
CA ASN A 296 17.62 -15.11 -0.68
C ASN A 296 18.12 -16.50 -1.12
N PHE A 297 18.04 -16.83 -2.42
CA PHE A 297 18.48 -18.10 -3.00
C PHE A 297 18.04 -19.33 -2.16
N GLN A 298 16.79 -19.34 -1.68
CA GLN A 298 16.32 -20.49 -0.91
C GLN A 298 16.40 -21.73 -1.80
N PRO A 299 17.26 -22.71 -1.49
CA PRO A 299 17.62 -23.75 -2.46
C PRO A 299 16.44 -24.65 -2.84
N ASN A 300 15.36 -24.64 -2.07
CA ASN A 300 14.12 -25.39 -2.32
C ASN A 300 12.89 -24.49 -2.08
N ILE A 301 12.67 -23.51 -2.95
CA ILE A 301 11.38 -22.79 -2.94
C ILE A 301 10.30 -23.82 -3.26
N ASN A 302 9.40 -24.08 -2.30
CA ASN A 302 8.23 -24.91 -2.57
C ASN A 302 7.35 -24.20 -3.61
N GLU A 303 7.31 -24.72 -4.83
CA GLU A 303 6.59 -24.16 -5.96
C GLU A 303 5.09 -24.00 -5.69
N GLU A 304 4.46 -25.01 -5.10
CA GLU A 304 3.03 -24.98 -4.82
C GLU A 304 2.71 -23.85 -3.84
N ARG A 305 3.60 -23.66 -2.85
CA ARG A 305 3.50 -22.54 -1.93
C ARG A 305 3.72 -21.22 -2.64
N TYR A 306 4.71 -21.11 -3.53
CA TYR A 306 4.97 -19.89 -4.29
C TYR A 306 3.76 -19.51 -5.16
N LEU A 307 3.23 -20.46 -5.94
CA LEU A 307 2.07 -20.25 -6.81
C LEU A 307 0.78 -19.97 -6.02
N LYS A 308 0.62 -20.58 -4.84
CA LYS A 308 -0.51 -20.27 -3.95
C LYS A 308 -0.47 -18.83 -3.46
N GLU A 309 0.70 -18.34 -3.06
CA GLU A 309 0.87 -16.96 -2.59
C GLU A 309 0.78 -15.97 -3.77
N ALA A 310 1.23 -16.38 -4.96
CA ALA A 310 1.03 -15.61 -6.18
C ALA A 310 -0.46 -15.34 -6.45
N LYS A 311 -1.32 -16.36 -6.32
CA LYS A 311 -2.77 -16.19 -6.46
C LYS A 311 -3.36 -15.23 -5.43
N ILE A 312 -2.87 -15.27 -4.19
CA ILE A 312 -3.31 -14.33 -3.14
C ILE A 312 -2.95 -12.90 -3.53
N ALA A 313 -1.71 -12.66 -3.95
CA ALA A 313 -1.24 -11.34 -4.38
C ALA A 313 -2.01 -10.85 -5.61
N GLN A 314 -2.16 -11.69 -6.64
CA GLN A 314 -2.90 -11.38 -7.87
C GLN A 314 -4.34 -10.95 -7.56
N ARG A 315 -5.09 -11.77 -6.81
CA ARG A 315 -6.46 -11.45 -6.39
C ARG A 315 -6.52 -10.15 -5.60
N SER A 316 -5.53 -9.90 -4.75
CA SER A 316 -5.50 -8.69 -3.93
C SER A 316 -5.26 -7.43 -4.76
N TYR A 317 -4.39 -7.49 -5.77
CA TYR A 317 -4.22 -6.41 -6.75
C TYR A 317 -5.47 -6.19 -7.60
N GLU A 318 -6.11 -7.26 -8.09
CA GLU A 318 -7.38 -7.17 -8.83
C GLU A 318 -8.45 -6.42 -8.02
N GLN A 319 -8.61 -6.75 -6.73
CA GLN A 319 -9.55 -6.05 -5.86
C GLN A 319 -9.16 -4.59 -5.63
N ALA A 320 -7.88 -4.30 -5.41
CA ALA A 320 -7.39 -2.94 -5.25
C ALA A 320 -7.65 -2.08 -6.50
N ILE A 321 -7.42 -2.64 -7.70
CA ILE A 321 -7.71 -1.97 -8.98
C ILE A 321 -9.21 -1.75 -9.17
N ASN A 322 -10.05 -2.73 -8.82
CA ASN A 322 -11.50 -2.58 -8.92
C ASN A 322 -12.02 -1.44 -8.01
N LEU A 323 -11.38 -1.24 -6.85
CA LEU A 323 -11.71 -0.16 -5.91
C LEU A 323 -11.15 1.20 -6.38
N ALA A 324 -9.96 1.23 -6.99
CA ALA A 324 -9.33 2.46 -7.47
C ALA A 324 -8.68 2.28 -8.86
N PRO A 325 -9.46 2.28 -9.95
CA PRO A 325 -8.96 1.99 -11.31
C PRO A 325 -8.00 3.04 -11.86
N SER A 326 -8.03 4.26 -11.33
CA SER A 326 -7.16 5.37 -11.73
C SER A 326 -5.85 5.42 -10.95
N HIS A 327 -5.61 4.50 -10.00
CA HIS A 327 -4.45 4.56 -9.14
C HIS A 327 -3.20 4.00 -9.82
N LEU A 328 -2.30 4.88 -10.25
CA LEU A 328 -1.13 4.54 -11.06
C LEU A 328 -0.18 3.55 -10.36
N THR A 329 0.15 3.81 -9.09
CA THR A 329 1.05 2.96 -8.29
C THR A 329 0.60 1.50 -8.24
N ILE A 330 -0.71 1.25 -8.07
CA ILE A 330 -1.25 -0.11 -7.95
C ILE A 330 -1.08 -0.87 -9.27
N TRP A 331 -1.33 -0.21 -10.42
CA TRP A 331 -1.11 -0.81 -11.74
C TRP A 331 0.36 -1.16 -11.99
N THR A 332 1.27 -0.25 -11.64
CA THR A 332 2.72 -0.45 -11.82
C THR A 332 3.22 -1.61 -10.98
N GLU A 333 2.87 -1.64 -9.69
CA GLU A 333 3.26 -2.70 -8.77
C GLU A 333 2.66 -4.06 -9.16
N PHE A 334 1.41 -4.09 -9.64
CA PHE A 334 0.79 -5.32 -10.12
C PHE A 334 1.49 -5.85 -11.37
N GLY A 335 1.80 -4.99 -12.34
CA GLY A 335 2.54 -5.37 -13.55
C GLY A 335 3.93 -5.94 -13.24
N ASN A 336 4.66 -5.31 -12.32
CA ASN A 336 5.98 -5.79 -11.87
C ASN A 336 5.88 -7.16 -11.19
N PHE A 337 4.89 -7.34 -10.32
CA PHE A 337 4.60 -8.62 -9.67
C PHE A 337 4.32 -9.72 -10.69
N LEU A 338 3.40 -9.47 -11.64
CA LEU A 338 3.02 -10.44 -12.67
C LEU A 338 4.22 -10.83 -13.55
N TYR A 339 5.05 -9.87 -13.95
CA TYR A 339 6.27 -10.14 -14.71
C TYR A 339 7.28 -10.99 -13.92
N THR A 340 7.35 -10.80 -12.60
CA THR A 340 8.18 -11.62 -11.70
C THR A 340 7.66 -13.05 -11.62
N VAL A 341 6.34 -13.26 -11.48
CA VAL A 341 5.72 -14.60 -11.47
C VAL A 341 5.90 -15.29 -12.83
N HIS A 342 5.74 -14.57 -13.94
CA HIS A 342 6.05 -15.08 -15.28
C HIS A 342 7.50 -15.59 -15.35
N SER A 343 8.45 -14.79 -14.88
CA SER A 343 9.87 -15.15 -14.88
C SER A 343 10.16 -16.38 -14.02
N PHE A 344 9.49 -16.52 -12.87
CA PHE A 344 9.54 -17.72 -12.04
C PHE A 344 9.02 -18.96 -12.78
N CYS A 345 7.81 -18.89 -13.36
CA CYS A 345 7.21 -20.01 -14.09
C CYS A 345 8.06 -20.42 -15.31
N SER A 346 8.60 -19.43 -16.04
CA SER A 346 9.51 -19.68 -17.18
C SER A 346 10.78 -20.42 -16.76
N ARG A 347 11.38 -20.06 -15.64
CA ARG A 347 12.55 -20.76 -15.09
C ARG A 347 12.19 -22.18 -14.63
N LEU A 348 11.07 -22.32 -13.92
CA LEU A 348 10.60 -23.59 -13.42
C LEU A 348 10.43 -24.61 -14.55
N LEU A 349 9.75 -24.23 -15.64
CA LEU A 349 9.57 -25.08 -16.82
C LEU A 349 10.88 -25.48 -17.52
N LYS A 350 11.94 -24.66 -17.42
CA LYS A 350 13.26 -24.96 -18.01
C LYS A 350 14.11 -25.87 -17.14
N GLN A 351 13.99 -25.76 -15.82
CA GLN A 351 14.83 -26.50 -14.86
C GLN A 351 14.23 -27.87 -14.51
N GLU A 352 12.90 -27.96 -14.49
CA GLU A 352 12.15 -29.12 -14.02
C GLU A 352 11.32 -29.78 -15.13
N SER A 353 11.70 -29.59 -16.40
CA SER A 353 10.97 -30.15 -17.55
C SER A 353 10.78 -31.66 -17.46
N ASP A 354 11.75 -32.36 -16.89
CA ASP A 354 11.82 -33.82 -16.87
C ASP A 354 11.19 -34.42 -15.59
N SER A 355 11.01 -33.62 -14.52
CA SER A 355 10.42 -34.05 -13.24
C SER A 355 8.92 -33.76 -13.17
N LEU A 356 8.42 -32.76 -13.91
CA LEU A 356 7.02 -32.36 -13.89
C LEU A 356 6.13 -33.34 -14.67
N SER A 357 4.95 -33.62 -14.12
CA SER A 357 3.92 -34.33 -14.90
C SER A 357 3.45 -33.47 -16.07
N MET A 358 3.02 -34.10 -17.16
CA MET A 358 2.52 -33.40 -18.35
C MET A 358 1.35 -32.45 -18.04
N GLU A 359 0.47 -32.82 -17.10
CA GLU A 359 -0.63 -31.98 -16.64
C GLU A 359 -0.12 -30.72 -15.93
N ARG A 360 0.81 -30.89 -14.98
CA ARG A 360 1.39 -29.79 -14.22
C ARG A 360 2.20 -28.86 -15.11
N PHE A 361 2.94 -29.41 -16.08
CA PHE A 361 3.66 -28.63 -17.09
C PHE A 361 2.71 -27.71 -17.86
N ARG A 362 1.60 -28.25 -18.40
CA ARG A 362 0.60 -27.45 -19.13
C ARG A 362 -0.05 -26.37 -18.26
N THR A 363 -0.37 -26.68 -17.01
CA THR A 363 -0.94 -25.68 -16.09
C THR A 363 0.04 -24.53 -15.82
N ILE A 364 1.31 -24.83 -15.56
CA ILE A 364 2.33 -23.81 -15.32
C ILE A 364 2.62 -23.01 -16.60
N GLU A 365 2.60 -23.66 -17.77
CA GLU A 365 2.76 -22.99 -19.06
C GLU A 365 1.63 -22.02 -19.39
N SER A 366 0.36 -22.44 -19.22
CA SER A 366 -0.80 -21.53 -19.36
C SER A 366 -0.68 -20.35 -18.40
N HIS A 367 -0.37 -20.62 -17.13
CA HIS A 367 -0.24 -19.57 -16.13
C HIS A 367 0.91 -18.59 -16.45
N LYS A 368 2.05 -19.09 -16.95
CA LYS A 368 3.18 -18.27 -17.43
C LYS A 368 2.73 -17.29 -18.52
N GLU A 369 1.90 -17.72 -19.45
CA GLU A 369 1.39 -16.89 -20.54
C GLU A 369 0.37 -15.87 -20.04
N GLU A 370 -0.58 -16.30 -19.21
CA GLU A 370 -1.58 -15.44 -18.55
C GLU A 370 -0.92 -14.29 -17.78
N MET A 371 0.11 -14.58 -16.96
CA MET A 371 0.82 -13.54 -16.20
C MET A 371 1.46 -12.49 -17.12
N LEU A 372 2.00 -12.91 -18.27
CA LEU A 372 2.64 -11.99 -19.22
C LEU A 372 1.61 -11.11 -19.94
N GLU A 373 0.45 -11.68 -20.29
CA GLU A 373 -0.67 -10.92 -20.86
C GLU A 373 -1.26 -9.92 -19.87
N GLU A 374 -1.45 -10.32 -18.61
CA GLU A 374 -1.94 -9.41 -17.58
C GLU A 374 -0.94 -8.32 -17.25
N ALA A 375 0.37 -8.62 -17.24
CA ALA A 375 1.41 -7.61 -17.06
C ALA A 375 1.36 -6.55 -18.17
N GLU A 376 1.17 -6.96 -19.42
CA GLU A 376 1.01 -6.05 -20.56
C GLU A 376 -0.20 -5.13 -20.39
N LYS A 377 -1.34 -5.69 -19.96
CA LYS A 377 -2.55 -4.91 -19.66
C LYS A 377 -2.27 -3.89 -18.56
N CYS A 378 -1.55 -4.27 -17.50
CA CYS A 378 -1.22 -3.38 -16.40
C CYS A 378 -0.39 -2.18 -16.87
N PHE A 379 0.71 -2.41 -17.59
CA PHE A 379 1.57 -1.32 -18.07
C PHE A 379 0.91 -0.47 -19.16
N THR A 380 0.05 -1.06 -19.99
CA THR A 380 -0.75 -0.32 -20.97
C THR A 380 -1.77 0.59 -20.26
N SER A 381 -2.45 0.09 -19.23
CA SER A 381 -3.38 0.87 -18.40
C SER A 381 -2.67 1.98 -17.65
N ALA A 382 -1.53 1.68 -17.00
CA ALA A 382 -0.70 2.68 -16.31
C ALA A 382 -0.30 3.82 -17.26
N ASN A 383 0.23 3.48 -18.44
CA ASN A 383 0.62 4.47 -19.45
C ASN A 383 -0.57 5.32 -19.95
N ARG A 384 -1.76 4.70 -20.10
CA ARG A 384 -2.99 5.42 -20.48
C ARG A 384 -3.45 6.38 -19.39
N ILE A 385 -3.49 5.93 -18.13
CA ILE A 385 -3.87 6.75 -16.97
C ILE A 385 -2.92 7.94 -16.85
N TYR A 386 -1.62 7.66 -16.88
CA TYR A 386 -0.59 8.68 -16.83
C TYR A 386 -0.74 9.72 -17.96
N THR A 387 -1.01 9.27 -19.20
CA THR A 387 -1.23 10.19 -20.33
C THR A 387 -2.50 11.02 -20.17
N ALA A 388 -3.56 10.46 -19.59
CA ALA A 388 -4.82 11.16 -19.35
C ALA A 388 -4.73 12.18 -18.20
N CYS A 389 -3.84 11.96 -17.23
CA CYS A 389 -3.63 12.81 -16.06
C CYS A 389 -2.58 13.91 -16.27
N GLN A 390 -2.06 14.10 -17.49
CA GLN A 390 -1.13 15.20 -17.81
C GLN A 390 -1.75 16.56 -17.48
N GLY A 391 -1.41 17.09 -16.30
CA GLY A 391 -2.00 18.31 -15.72
C GLY A 391 -1.95 18.36 -14.18
N ILE A 392 -1.63 17.25 -13.51
CA ILE A 392 -1.38 17.21 -12.07
C ILE A 392 0.14 17.07 -11.86
N ASP A 393 0.73 17.91 -11.01
CA ASP A 393 2.16 17.91 -10.65
C ASP A 393 2.54 16.59 -9.97
N GLU A 394 2.74 15.53 -10.76
CA GLU A 394 3.35 14.29 -10.29
C GLU A 394 4.88 14.48 -10.28
N PRO A 395 5.54 14.32 -9.12
CA PRO A 395 6.93 14.74 -8.94
C PRO A 395 7.96 13.86 -9.66
N GLN A 396 7.55 12.79 -10.36
CA GLN A 396 8.48 11.89 -11.04
C GLN A 396 7.87 11.37 -12.35
N ASP A 397 8.50 11.70 -13.49
CA ASP A 397 8.10 11.18 -14.80
C ASP A 397 8.56 9.72 -14.96
N GLU A 398 7.67 8.77 -14.66
CA GLU A 398 7.94 7.33 -14.78
C GLU A 398 7.52 6.73 -16.13
N ARG A 399 7.21 7.54 -17.16
CA ARG A 399 6.81 7.04 -18.50
C ARG A 399 7.81 6.05 -19.09
N TRP A 400 9.09 6.32 -18.87
CA TRP A 400 10.18 5.48 -19.36
C TRP A 400 10.02 4.03 -18.86
N LEU A 401 9.55 3.84 -17.61
CA LEU A 401 9.38 2.53 -17.00
C LEU A 401 8.30 1.73 -17.73
N TYR A 402 7.17 2.37 -18.07
CA TYR A 402 6.07 1.68 -18.74
C TYR A 402 6.47 1.27 -20.15
N HIS A 403 7.14 2.15 -20.89
CA HIS A 403 7.66 1.81 -22.21
C HIS A 403 8.76 0.74 -22.14
N TYR A 404 9.64 0.79 -21.15
CA TYR A 404 10.63 -0.24 -20.91
C TYR A 404 9.97 -1.61 -20.69
N MET A 405 9.01 -1.70 -19.78
CA MET A 405 8.33 -2.96 -19.47
C MET A 405 7.54 -3.51 -20.65
N LEU A 406 6.84 -2.64 -21.42
CA LEU A 406 6.15 -3.05 -22.64
C LEU A 406 7.10 -3.59 -23.72
N ALA A 407 8.30 -2.99 -23.85
CA ALA A 407 9.34 -3.51 -24.74
C ALA A 407 9.83 -4.90 -24.30
N LYS A 408 10.15 -5.07 -23.00
CA LYS A 408 10.55 -6.37 -22.44
C LYS A 408 9.48 -7.44 -22.63
N ILE A 409 8.22 -7.10 -22.42
CA ILE A 409 7.10 -8.03 -22.61
C ILE A 409 6.98 -8.42 -24.09
N SER A 410 7.09 -7.45 -25.00
CA SER A 410 7.05 -7.71 -26.45
C SER A 410 8.18 -8.62 -26.92
N GLU A 411 9.41 -8.45 -26.40
CA GLU A 411 10.51 -9.38 -26.64
C GLU A 411 10.16 -10.80 -26.16
N LYS A 412 9.58 -10.94 -24.96
CA LYS A 412 9.19 -12.23 -24.39
C LYS A 412 8.07 -12.93 -25.16
N LYS A 413 7.18 -12.16 -25.79
CA LYS A 413 6.13 -12.66 -26.69
C LYS A 413 6.63 -13.00 -28.10
N ASN A 414 7.93 -12.82 -28.39
CA ASN A 414 8.51 -12.97 -29.72
C ASN A 414 7.80 -12.11 -30.78
N HIS A 415 7.37 -10.90 -30.40
CA HIS A 415 6.86 -9.92 -31.35
C HIS A 415 7.96 -9.45 -32.32
N GLU A 416 7.55 -8.90 -33.47
CA GLU A 416 8.50 -8.38 -34.45
C GLU A 416 9.42 -7.30 -33.85
N PRO A 417 10.71 -7.24 -34.26
CA PRO A 417 11.66 -6.27 -33.73
C PRO A 417 11.19 -4.82 -33.75
N LEU A 418 10.47 -4.43 -34.79
CA LEU A 418 9.94 -3.08 -34.92
C LEU A 418 9.00 -2.69 -33.76
N ILE A 419 8.26 -3.65 -33.20
CA ILE A 419 7.29 -3.38 -32.12
C ILE A 419 8.02 -3.02 -30.84
N PHE A 420 8.96 -3.86 -30.37
CA PHE A 420 9.67 -3.56 -29.12
C PHE A 420 10.69 -2.42 -29.28
N LEU A 421 11.30 -2.25 -30.46
CA LEU A 421 12.17 -1.09 -30.73
C LEU A 421 11.39 0.23 -30.69
N SER A 422 10.13 0.25 -31.13
CA SER A 422 9.27 1.44 -31.03
C SER A 422 8.95 1.85 -29.60
N HIS A 423 8.98 0.90 -28.66
CA HIS A 423 8.85 1.20 -27.25
C HIS A 423 10.15 1.75 -26.67
N TYR A 424 11.30 1.17 -27.02
CA TYR A 424 12.60 1.70 -26.59
C TYR A 424 12.88 3.12 -27.12
N SER A 425 12.47 3.44 -28.34
CA SER A 425 12.63 4.80 -28.87
C SER A 425 11.85 5.86 -28.08
N LYS A 426 10.64 5.50 -27.60
CA LYS A 426 9.83 6.40 -26.75
C LYS A 426 10.46 6.67 -25.38
N ILE A 427 11.28 5.75 -24.89
CA ILE A 427 12.05 5.95 -23.65
C ILE A 427 13.07 7.07 -23.87
N GLU A 428 13.86 6.99 -24.94
CA GLU A 428 14.85 8.01 -25.29
C GLU A 428 14.20 9.39 -25.43
N GLU A 429 13.04 9.47 -26.08
CA GLU A 429 12.27 10.71 -26.20
C GLU A 429 11.81 11.27 -24.83
N SER A 430 11.38 10.40 -23.91
CA SER A 430 10.95 10.79 -22.56
C SER A 430 12.12 11.28 -21.70
N GLU A 431 13.30 10.65 -21.81
CA GLU A 431 14.51 11.09 -21.11
C GLU A 431 15.02 12.44 -21.64
N ILE A 432 14.98 12.66 -22.96
CA ILE A 432 15.36 13.93 -23.59
C ILE A 432 14.41 15.07 -23.14
N GLN A 433 13.11 14.81 -23.04
CA GLN A 433 12.14 15.80 -22.51
C GLN A 433 12.35 16.10 -21.03
N GLY A 434 12.72 15.10 -20.21
CA GLY A 434 13.08 15.29 -18.80
C GLY A 434 14.33 16.16 -18.61
N ILE A 435 15.36 15.95 -19.44
CA ILE A 435 16.59 16.76 -19.44
C ILE A 435 16.29 18.20 -19.92
N GLY A 436 15.39 18.38 -20.90
CA GLY A 436 14.95 19.70 -21.37
C GLY A 436 14.28 20.56 -20.29
N LYS A 437 13.57 19.94 -19.32
CA LYS A 437 12.97 20.64 -18.17
C LYS A 437 14.01 21.09 -17.12
N LEU A 438 15.14 20.40 -17.01
CA LEU A 438 16.26 20.81 -16.15
C LEU A 438 17.08 21.98 -16.74
N SER A 439 16.93 22.28 -18.04
CA SER A 439 17.66 23.34 -18.73
C SER A 439 16.97 24.71 -18.72
N VAL A 440 15.81 24.86 -18.07
CA VAL A 440 15.07 26.14 -18.02
C VAL A 440 14.72 26.51 -16.57
N GLN A 441 15.73 26.76 -15.76
CA GLN A 441 15.62 27.78 -14.71
C GLN A 441 16.32 29.04 -15.23
N PRO A 442 15.60 30.15 -15.49
CA PRO A 442 16.23 31.41 -15.79
C PRO A 442 16.95 31.87 -14.51
N LEU A 443 18.27 31.93 -14.55
CA LEU A 443 19.04 32.73 -13.61
C LEU A 443 18.55 34.18 -13.74
N LEU A 444 17.75 34.63 -12.77
CA LEU A 444 17.47 36.05 -12.57
C LEU A 444 18.81 36.77 -12.35
N PRO A 445 19.12 37.86 -13.09
CA PRO A 445 20.33 38.63 -12.85
C PRO A 445 20.16 39.41 -11.53
N GLN A 446 20.93 39.06 -10.50
CA GLN A 446 21.10 39.96 -9.36
C GLN A 446 21.95 41.15 -9.81
N GLY A 447 21.34 42.34 -9.71
CA GLY A 447 21.95 43.61 -10.04
C GLY A 447 23.06 44.02 -9.08
N ASP A 448 24.03 44.73 -9.67
CA ASP A 448 24.81 45.84 -9.13
C ASP A 448 25.26 45.77 -7.66
N PHE A 449 26.52 45.38 -7.47
CA PHE A 449 27.36 45.88 -6.39
C PHE A 449 28.53 46.66 -6.97
N THR A 450 28.33 47.97 -7.10
CA THR A 450 29.42 48.95 -7.24
C THR A 450 30.16 49.06 -5.93
N ALA A 451 31.49 48.98 -6.01
CA ALA A 451 32.42 49.17 -4.92
C ALA A 451 32.23 50.51 -4.19
N ASN A 452 32.38 50.51 -2.87
CA ASN A 452 32.87 51.66 -2.12
C ASN A 452 33.85 51.20 -1.03
N PHE A 453 35.07 51.72 -1.15
CA PHE A 453 36.13 51.70 -0.16
C PHE A 453 35.89 52.83 0.87
N THR A 454 36.63 52.78 2.00
CA THR A 454 36.69 53.70 3.16
C THR A 454 35.63 53.41 4.22
N GLY A 455 35.92 53.31 5.53
CA GLY A 455 37.11 53.50 6.34
C GLY A 455 36.65 53.78 7.79
N LEU A 456 37.41 53.26 8.76
CA LEU A 456 37.25 53.25 10.23
C LEU A 456 36.55 52.03 10.84
#